data_AF-A0A7S4UYB6-F1
#
_entry.id   AF-A0A7S4UYB6-F1
#
_cell.length_a   1.000
_cell.length_b   1.000
_cell.length_c   1.000
_cell.angle_alpha   90.00
_cell.angle_beta   90.00
_cell.angle_gamma   90.00
#
_symmetry.space_group_name_H-M   'P 1'
#
loop_
_entity.id
_entity.type
_entity.pdbx_description
1 polymer ?
#
loop_
_entity_poly.entity_id
_entity_poly.type
_entity_poly.pdbx_seq_one_letter_code
_entity_poly.pdbx_strand_id
1 'polypeptide(L)'
;FVLGPVLSSRSCESVEWVRMFFNCAEITTAFVKNVDPEKGVHSGILSYVDVRAVAQAHVAGLEKENAKGRYITANTPQFNFKDAAKILSEKYPQYSIPYHLKEGDEDLVPLEVANDHSKAERELGVEFLPWEKSLYDMADSLIARGMIPKK
;
A
#
# COMPACT_ATOMS: atom_id res chain seq x y z
N PHE A 1 -2.22 0.80 -10.37
CA PHE A 1 -2.97 -0.24 -9.62
C PHE A 1 -3.37 0.37 -8.28
N VAL A 2 -4.61 0.21 -7.82
CA VAL A 2 -5.04 0.75 -6.50
C VAL A 2 -4.86 -0.37 -5.48
N LEU A 3 -3.95 -0.19 -4.51
CA LEU A 3 -3.81 -1.13 -3.41
C LEU A 3 -5.10 -1.12 -2.58
N GLY A 4 -5.78 -2.26 -2.55
CA GLY A 4 -6.96 -2.48 -1.74
C GLY A 4 -6.61 -2.80 -0.28
N PRO A 5 -7.60 -2.70 0.62
CA PRO A 5 -7.39 -2.95 2.04
C PRO A 5 -7.01 -4.41 2.34
N VAL A 6 -5.78 -4.63 2.85
CA VAL A 6 -5.24 -5.95 3.21
C VAL A 6 -6.13 -6.71 4.19
N LEU A 7 -6.80 -5.95 5.07
CA LEU A 7 -7.49 -6.44 6.25
C LEU A 7 -9.02 -6.58 6.04
N SER A 8 -9.56 -6.22 4.88
CA SER A 8 -10.98 -6.36 4.56
C SER A 8 -11.35 -7.82 4.29
N SER A 9 -12.49 -8.30 4.81
CA SER A 9 -13.07 -9.60 4.46
C SER A 9 -13.74 -9.63 3.09
N ARG A 10 -14.02 -8.46 2.50
CA ARG A 10 -14.59 -8.32 1.15
C ARG A 10 -13.47 -8.44 0.11
N SER A 11 -13.60 -9.40 -0.81
CA SER A 11 -12.64 -9.64 -1.88
C SER A 11 -12.97 -8.84 -3.13
N CYS A 12 -11.94 -8.20 -3.68
CA CYS A 12 -11.84 -7.85 -5.10
C CYS A 12 -10.41 -8.20 -5.54
N GLU A 13 -10.15 -8.28 -6.85
CA GLU A 13 -8.85 -8.77 -7.36
C GLU A 13 -7.63 -8.05 -6.75
N SER A 14 -7.74 -6.74 -6.47
CA SER A 14 -6.65 -5.99 -5.84
C SER A 14 -6.45 -6.33 -4.36
N VAL A 15 -7.52 -6.65 -3.62
CA VAL A 15 -7.44 -7.10 -2.22
C VAL A 15 -6.83 -8.50 -2.15
N GLU A 16 -7.16 -9.38 -3.10
CA GLU A 16 -6.58 -10.72 -3.18
C GLU A 16 -5.09 -10.67 -3.52
N TRP A 17 -4.67 -9.83 -4.48
CA TRP A 17 -3.26 -9.61 -4.79
C TRP A 17 -2.45 -9.11 -3.59
N VAL A 18 -3.00 -8.16 -2.83
CA VAL A 18 -2.31 -7.65 -1.65
C VAL A 18 -2.28 -8.73 -0.55
N ARG A 19 -3.37 -9.48 -0.36
CA ARG A 19 -3.37 -10.65 0.54
C ARG A 19 -2.32 -11.69 0.17
N MET A 20 -2.02 -11.92 -1.10
CA MET A 20 -0.95 -12.84 -1.51
C MET A 20 0.43 -12.38 -1.01
N PHE A 21 0.71 -11.08 -0.95
CA PHE A 21 1.97 -10.57 -0.40
C PHE A 21 2.03 -10.67 1.13
N PHE A 22 0.90 -10.52 1.81
CA PHE A 22 0.82 -10.57 3.28
C PHE A 22 0.48 -11.95 3.86
N ASN A 23 0.05 -12.93 3.05
CA ASN A 23 -0.42 -14.23 3.51
C ASN A 23 -0.12 -15.33 2.49
N CYS A 24 0.63 -16.34 2.93
CA CYS A 24 0.96 -17.52 2.14
C CYS A 24 -0.21 -18.51 2.06
N ALA A 25 -1.30 -18.14 1.39
CA ALA A 25 -2.31 -19.09 0.93
C ALA A 25 -2.23 -19.19 -0.60
N GLU A 26 -2.01 -20.40 -1.09
CA GLU A 26 -2.12 -20.74 -2.51
C GLU A 26 -3.42 -20.17 -3.08
N ILE A 27 -3.35 -19.72 -4.34
CA ILE A 27 -4.47 -19.25 -5.15
C ILE A 27 -5.53 -20.37 -5.19
N THR A 28 -6.39 -20.38 -4.19
CA THR A 28 -7.56 -21.24 -4.12
C THR A 28 -8.72 -20.35 -3.73
N THR A 29 -9.79 -20.52 -4.48
CA THR A 29 -10.93 -19.62 -4.66
C THR A 29 -11.86 -19.54 -3.43
N ALA A 30 -11.29 -19.52 -2.23
CA ALA A 30 -12.01 -19.50 -0.97
C ALA A 30 -11.44 -18.39 -0.10
N PHE A 31 -12.21 -17.31 0.02
CA PHE A 31 -12.16 -16.28 1.06
C PHE A 31 -10.97 -16.43 2.01
N VAL A 32 -9.93 -15.61 1.85
CA VAL A 32 -8.84 -15.51 2.86
C VAL A 32 -9.49 -15.10 4.17
N LYS A 33 -9.78 -16.10 5.02
CA LYS A 33 -10.49 -15.93 6.28
C LYS A 33 -9.55 -15.60 7.42
N ASN A 34 -8.26 -15.97 7.33
CA ASN A 34 -7.28 -15.68 8.36
C ASN A 34 -5.91 -15.45 7.74
N VAL A 35 -5.28 -14.32 8.10
CA VAL A 35 -3.85 -14.13 7.91
C VAL A 35 -3.15 -14.97 8.97
N ASP A 36 -2.32 -15.92 8.56
CA ASP A 36 -1.58 -16.77 9.48
C ASP A 36 -0.31 -16.02 9.92
N PRO A 37 -0.22 -15.59 11.19
CA PRO A 37 0.91 -14.80 11.65
C PRO A 37 2.22 -15.58 11.57
N GLU A 38 2.20 -16.91 11.69
CA GLU A 38 3.42 -17.73 11.72
C GLU A 38 4.07 -17.83 10.34
N LYS A 39 3.30 -17.66 9.26
CA LYS A 39 3.78 -17.82 7.88
C LYS A 39 4.60 -16.63 7.35
N GLY A 40 4.62 -15.50 8.06
CA GLY A 40 5.39 -14.32 7.68
C GLY A 40 4.87 -13.59 6.44
N VAL A 41 5.55 -12.50 6.10
CA VAL A 41 5.27 -11.61 4.97
C VAL A 41 6.23 -11.96 3.83
N HIS A 42 5.74 -11.96 2.59
CA HIS A 42 6.61 -12.12 1.43
C HIS A 42 7.49 -10.90 1.22
N SER A 43 8.71 -11.13 0.75
CA SER A 43 9.56 -10.01 0.36
C SER A 43 9.04 -9.36 -0.93
N GLY A 44 8.99 -8.04 -0.91
CA GLY A 44 8.54 -7.26 -2.04
C GLY A 44 8.61 -5.78 -1.75
N ILE A 45 8.94 -5.03 -2.80
CA ILE A 45 8.98 -3.58 -2.80
C ILE A 45 7.96 -3.08 -3.81
N LEU A 46 7.16 -2.09 -3.45
CA LEU A 46 6.23 -1.44 -4.36
C LEU A 46 6.29 0.09 -4.28
N SER A 47 6.00 0.70 -5.43
CA SER A 47 5.69 2.13 -5.48
C SER A 47 4.27 2.37 -5.02
N TYR A 48 4.03 3.51 -4.39
CA TYR A 48 2.72 3.88 -3.88
C TYR A 48 2.39 5.32 -4.26
N VAL A 49 1.12 5.65 -4.15
CA VAL A 49 0.64 7.04 -4.22
C VAL A 49 -0.65 7.14 -3.42
N ASP A 50 -0.81 8.22 -2.67
CA ASP A 50 -2.05 8.50 -1.97
C ASP A 50 -3.16 8.90 -2.96
N VAL A 51 -4.38 8.39 -2.75
CA VAL A 51 -5.53 8.68 -3.62
C VAL A 51 -5.87 10.17 -3.71
N ARG A 52 -5.55 10.96 -2.68
CA ARG A 52 -5.72 12.42 -2.69
C ARG A 52 -4.77 13.08 -3.68
N ALA A 53 -3.50 12.66 -3.70
CA ALA A 53 -2.50 13.14 -4.65
C ALA A 53 -2.87 12.74 -6.09
N VAL A 54 -3.42 11.54 -6.30
CA VAL A 54 -3.95 11.12 -7.61
C VAL A 54 -5.09 12.02 -8.05
N ALA A 55 -6.07 12.29 -7.19
CA ALA A 55 -7.19 13.17 -7.50
C ALA A 55 -6.73 14.59 -7.83
N GLN A 56 -5.84 15.16 -7.01
CA GLN A 56 -5.22 16.46 -7.26
C GLN A 56 -4.48 16.50 -8.60
N ALA A 57 -3.71 15.46 -8.93
CA ALA A 57 -2.99 15.38 -10.20
C ALA A 57 -3.94 15.34 -11.41
N HIS A 58 -5.07 14.64 -11.31
CA HIS A 58 -6.07 14.59 -12.38
C HIS A 58 -6.74 15.95 -12.59
N VAL A 59 -7.16 16.61 -11.51
CA VAL A 59 -7.78 17.95 -11.58
C VAL A 59 -6.77 18.97 -12.12
N ALA A 60 -5.56 19.01 -11.57
CA ALA A 60 -4.52 19.94 -12.02
C ALA A 60 -4.09 19.68 -13.47
N GLY A 61 -4.03 18.43 -13.90
CA GLY A 61 -3.74 18.07 -15.29
C GLY A 61 -4.81 18.52 -16.29
N LEU A 62 -6.05 18.69 -15.83
CA LEU A 62 -7.15 19.23 -16.63
C LEU A 62 -7.18 20.76 -16.64
N GLU A 63 -6.97 21.39 -15.47
CA GLU A 63 -7.18 22.82 -15.28
C GLU A 63 -5.98 23.68 -15.66
N LYS A 64 -4.75 23.16 -15.54
CA LYS A 64 -3.56 23.96 -15.80
C LYS A 64 -3.18 23.96 -17.28
N GLU A 65 -3.13 25.14 -17.89
CA GLU A 65 -2.77 25.31 -19.31
C GLU A 65 -1.36 24.82 -19.66
N ASN A 66 -0.43 24.80 -18.68
CA ASN A 66 0.92 24.29 -18.85
C ASN A 66 1.01 22.76 -18.69
N ALA A 67 -0.06 22.07 -18.29
CA ALA A 67 -0.07 20.63 -18.15
C ALA A 67 0.06 19.96 -19.53
N LYS A 68 1.19 19.31 -19.80
CA LYS A 68 1.49 18.70 -21.10
C LYS A 68 2.24 17.37 -20.98
N GLY A 69 1.80 16.41 -21.78
CA GLY A 69 2.42 15.08 -21.89
C GLY A 69 2.03 14.17 -20.72
N ARG A 70 3.02 13.48 -20.16
CA ARG A 70 2.83 12.48 -19.09
C ARG A 70 3.41 12.97 -17.77
N TYR A 71 2.77 12.58 -16.68
CA TYR A 71 3.17 12.84 -15.30
C TYR A 71 3.26 11.52 -14.54
N ILE A 72 4.39 11.27 -13.88
CA ILE A 72 4.54 10.15 -12.96
C ILE A 72 3.99 10.60 -11.60
N THR A 73 3.00 9.86 -11.10
CA THR A 73 2.38 10.11 -9.79
C THR A 73 2.65 8.92 -8.88
N ALA A 74 3.91 8.55 -8.74
CA ALA A 74 4.36 7.50 -7.85
C ALA A 74 5.40 8.11 -6.91
N ASN A 75 5.16 7.98 -5.61
CA ASN A 75 6.02 8.57 -4.61
C ASN A 75 7.31 7.76 -4.45
N THR A 76 8.34 8.41 -3.91
CA THR A 76 9.63 7.83 -3.56
C THR A 76 9.96 8.17 -2.10
N PRO A 77 10.66 7.30 -1.35
CA PRO A 77 11.12 5.95 -1.70
C PRO A 77 9.94 4.98 -1.89
N GLN A 78 10.18 3.84 -2.53
CA GLN A 78 9.23 2.73 -2.47
C GLN A 78 9.06 2.22 -1.02
N PHE A 79 8.03 1.43 -0.74
CA PHE A 79 7.90 0.76 0.56
C PHE A 79 8.11 -0.74 0.38
N ASN A 80 8.69 -1.40 1.39
CA ASN A 80 8.75 -2.86 1.44
C ASN A 80 7.57 -3.39 2.29
N PHE A 81 7.10 -4.60 2.01
CA PHE A 81 5.96 -5.16 2.74
C PHE A 81 6.27 -5.44 4.20
N LYS A 82 7.52 -5.79 4.53
CA LYS A 82 7.98 -6.07 5.89
C LYS A 82 7.85 -4.85 6.80
N ASP A 83 8.34 -3.68 6.37
CA ASP A 83 8.27 -2.44 7.14
C ASP A 83 6.83 -1.96 7.24
N ALA A 84 6.06 -2.07 6.15
CA ALA A 84 4.63 -1.77 6.20
C ALA A 84 3.88 -2.63 7.21
N ALA A 85 4.14 -3.94 7.23
CA ALA A 85 3.59 -4.85 8.21
C ALA A 85 4.04 -4.52 9.64
N LYS A 86 5.33 -4.23 9.82
CA LYS A 86 5.91 -3.88 11.11
C LYS A 86 5.24 -2.64 11.70
N ILE A 87 5.17 -1.53 10.96
CA ILE A 87 4.58 -0.30 11.49
C ILE A 87 3.08 -0.44 11.77
N LEU A 88 2.38 -1.27 10.98
CA LEU A 88 0.97 -1.59 11.25
C LEU A 88 0.81 -2.43 12.51
N SER A 89 1.68 -3.43 12.73
CA SER A 89 1.66 -4.27 13.93
C SER A 89 1.95 -3.46 15.21
N GLU A 90 2.87 -2.49 15.12
CA GLU A 90 3.21 -1.58 16.22
C GLU A 90 2.06 -0.62 16.55
N LYS A 91 1.42 -0.03 15.52
CA LYS A 91 0.31 0.90 15.71
C LYS A 91 -0.99 0.22 16.13
N TYR A 92 -1.25 -0.99 15.64
CA TYR A 92 -2.51 -1.71 15.89
C TYR A 92 -2.31 -3.11 16.47
N PRO A 93 -1.80 -3.23 17.72
CA PRO A 93 -1.48 -4.51 18.35
C PRO A 93 -2.71 -5.41 18.60
N GLN A 94 -3.92 -4.87 18.51
CA GLN A 94 -5.19 -5.61 18.64
C GLN A 94 -5.56 -6.42 17.38
N TYR A 95 -4.80 -6.31 16.30
CA TYR A 95 -4.99 -7.11 15.08
C TYR A 95 -3.79 -8.03 14.87
N SER A 96 -4.06 -9.21 14.32
CA SER A 96 -3.04 -10.21 14.05
C SER A 96 -2.37 -9.92 12.71
N ILE A 97 -1.27 -9.16 12.72
CA ILE A 97 -0.52 -8.76 11.52
C ILE A 97 0.85 -9.46 11.55
N PRO A 98 1.19 -10.34 10.59
CA PRO A 98 2.52 -10.91 10.46
C PRO A 98 3.49 -9.80 10.07
N TYR A 99 4.67 -9.74 10.69
CA TYR A 99 5.69 -8.72 10.38
C TYR A 99 7.10 -9.28 10.14
N HIS A 100 7.33 -10.57 10.42
CA HIS A 100 8.56 -11.24 10.01
C HIS A 100 8.49 -11.66 8.54
N LEU A 101 9.64 -11.75 7.88
CA LEU A 101 9.71 -12.31 6.54
C LEU A 101 9.43 -13.81 6.55
N LYS A 102 8.86 -14.30 5.45
CA LYS A 102 8.72 -15.73 5.22
C LYS A 102 10.10 -16.41 5.14
N GLU A 103 10.19 -17.63 5.65
CA GLU A 103 11.42 -18.42 5.55
C GLU A 103 11.83 -18.61 4.08
N GLY A 104 13.08 -18.27 3.77
CA GLY A 104 13.64 -18.33 2.42
C GLY A 104 13.54 -17.03 1.61
N ASP A 105 12.80 -16.02 2.08
CA ASP A 105 12.70 -14.72 1.42
C ASP A 105 13.84 -13.78 1.87
N GLU A 106 14.48 -13.10 0.93
CA GLU A 106 15.52 -12.08 1.21
C GLU A 106 14.88 -10.73 1.57
N ASP A 107 15.48 -9.97 2.49
CA ASP A 107 14.99 -8.63 2.83
C ASP A 107 15.33 -7.62 1.74
N LEU A 108 14.31 -7.20 0.98
CA LEU A 108 14.51 -6.28 -0.14
C LEU A 108 14.52 -4.82 0.36
N VAL A 109 15.59 -4.11 0.01
CA VAL A 109 15.79 -2.70 0.37
C VAL A 109 15.11 -1.79 -0.64
N PRO A 110 14.19 -0.90 -0.23
CA PRO A 110 13.56 0.04 -1.13
C PRO A 110 14.56 0.89 -1.92
N LEU A 111 14.29 1.05 -3.22
CA LEU A 111 15.10 1.91 -4.07
C LEU A 111 14.76 3.37 -3.77
N GLU A 112 15.77 4.15 -3.35
CA GLU A 112 15.60 5.58 -3.03
C GLU A 112 15.16 6.42 -4.23
N VAL A 113 15.55 6.01 -5.45
CA VAL A 113 15.22 6.70 -6.71
C VAL A 113 14.55 5.73 -7.68
N ALA A 114 13.36 5.25 -7.31
CA ALA A 114 12.57 4.36 -8.16
C ALA A 114 11.65 5.13 -9.12
N ASN A 115 11.15 6.30 -8.72
CA ASN A 115 10.23 7.12 -9.51
C ASN A 115 10.60 8.59 -9.41
N ASP A 116 10.70 9.26 -10.55
CA ASP A 116 10.84 10.72 -10.59
C ASP A 116 9.46 11.38 -10.76
N HIS A 117 8.95 11.93 -9.66
CA HIS A 117 7.69 12.68 -9.60
C HIS A 117 7.90 14.21 -9.56
N SER A 118 9.14 14.69 -9.70
CA SER A 118 9.48 16.13 -9.63
C SER A 118 8.73 16.98 -10.65
N LYS A 119 8.46 16.41 -11.84
CA LYS A 119 7.65 17.07 -12.87
C LYS A 119 6.22 17.31 -12.40
N ALA A 120 5.60 16.33 -11.72
CA ALA A 120 4.24 16.46 -11.22
C ALA A 120 4.17 17.50 -10.08
N GLU A 121 5.16 17.54 -9.19
CA GLU A 121 5.24 18.57 -8.15
C GLU A 121 5.41 19.96 -8.76
N ARG A 122 6.37 20.13 -9.68
CA ARG A 122 6.70 21.43 -10.26
C ARG A 122 5.59 22.00 -11.12
N GLU A 123 5.00 21.19 -12.00
CA GLU A 123 4.04 21.67 -13.00
C GLU A 123 2.60 21.58 -12.50
N LEU A 124 2.24 20.47 -11.85
CA LEU A 124 0.87 20.24 -11.35
C LEU A 124 0.68 20.75 -9.91
N GLY A 125 1.74 20.99 -9.14
CA GLY A 125 1.63 21.43 -7.74
C GLY A 125 1.05 20.35 -6.84
N VAL A 126 1.27 19.07 -7.18
CA VAL A 126 0.76 17.94 -6.41
C VAL A 126 1.67 17.70 -5.21
N GLU A 127 1.07 17.53 -4.04
CA GLU A 127 1.79 17.20 -2.82
C GLU A 127 1.73 15.69 -2.57
N PHE A 128 2.89 15.05 -2.46
CA PHE A 128 2.98 13.62 -2.21
C PHE A 128 3.22 13.34 -0.72
N LEU A 129 2.29 12.63 -0.10
CA LEU A 129 2.37 12.23 1.30
C LEU A 129 3.27 10.99 1.48
N PRO A 130 3.97 10.86 2.62
CA PRO A 130 4.66 9.62 2.97
C PRO A 130 3.70 8.42 3.00
N TRP A 131 4.22 7.21 2.68
CA TRP A 131 3.40 6.00 2.59
C TRP A 131 2.82 5.61 3.94
N GLU A 132 3.57 5.84 5.02
CA GLU A 132 3.18 5.52 6.39
C GLU A 132 1.86 6.21 6.71
N LYS A 133 1.76 7.50 6.38
CA LYS A 133 0.54 8.28 6.60
C LYS A 133 -0.63 7.73 5.77
N SER A 134 -0.38 7.41 4.51
CA SER A 134 -1.39 6.85 3.61
C SER A 134 -1.90 5.49 4.10
N LEU A 135 -0.98 4.65 4.58
CA LEU A 135 -1.24 3.33 5.11
C LEU A 135 -2.03 3.39 6.43
N TYR A 136 -1.66 4.32 7.32
CA TYR A 136 -2.38 4.57 8.55
C TYR A 136 -3.79 5.10 8.32
N ASP A 137 -3.96 6.13 7.49
CA ASP A 137 -5.26 6.68 7.14
C ASP A 137 -6.17 5.59 6.54
N MET A 138 -5.61 4.71 5.70
CA MET A 138 -6.33 3.55 5.15
C MET A 138 -6.75 2.58 6.26
N ALA A 139 -5.83 2.16 7.14
CA ALA A 139 -6.13 1.24 8.23
C ALA A 139 -7.22 1.81 9.17
N ASP A 140 -7.09 3.08 9.59
CA ASP A 140 -8.07 3.76 10.43
C ASP A 140 -9.46 3.81 9.78
N SER A 141 -9.50 4.11 8.47
CA SER A 141 -10.72 4.15 7.65
C SER A 141 -11.44 2.80 7.56
N LEU A 142 -10.70 1.69 7.55
CA LEU A 142 -11.25 0.33 7.52
C LEU A 142 -11.72 -0.14 8.90
N ILE A 143 -10.96 0.19 9.95
CA ILE A 143 -11.32 -0.09 11.34
C ILE A 143 -12.62 0.63 11.69
N ALA A 144 -12.73 1.93 11.37
CA ALA A 144 -13.92 2.73 11.61
C ALA A 144 -15.17 2.20 10.90
N ARG A 145 -14.99 1.53 9.75
CA ARG A 145 -16.08 0.88 8.99
C ARG A 145 -16.39 -0.54 9.46
N GLY A 146 -15.71 -1.05 10.48
CA GLY A 146 -15.89 -2.42 10.97
C GLY A 146 -15.55 -3.49 9.94
N MET A 147 -14.71 -3.17 8.95
CA MET A 147 -14.34 -4.10 7.87
C MET A 147 -13.25 -5.09 8.29
N ILE A 148 -12.59 -4.83 9.42
CA ILE A 148 -11.47 -5.62 9.93
C ILE A 148 -11.88 -6.29 11.25
N PRO A 149 -11.87 -7.64 11.32
CA PRO A 149 -12.12 -8.35 12.56
C PRO A 149 -10.94 -8.15 13.53
N LYS A 150 -11.23 -7.86 14.79
CA LYS A 150 -10.24 -7.89 15.87
C LYS A 150 -9.84 -9.34 16.15
N LYS A 151 -8.63 -9.54 16.68
CA LYS A 151 -8.16 -10.86 17.15
C LYS A 151 -9.03 -11.40 18.28
#